data_AF-A0A534XKN5-F1
#
_entry.id   AF-A0A534XKN5-F1
#
_cell.length_a   1.000
_cell.length_b   1.000
_cell.length_c   1.000
_cell.angle_alpha   90.00
_cell.angle_beta   90.00
_cell.angle_gamma   90.00
#
_symmetry.space_group_name_H-M   'P 1'
#
loop_
_entity.id
_entity.type
_entity.pdbx_description
1 polymer ?
#
loop_
_entity_poly.entity_id
_entity_poly.type
_entity_poly.pdbx_seq_one_letter_code
_entity_poly.pdbx_strand_id
1 'polypeptide(L)'
;MHGANGFRARLRLLLASRAFWALAVYRCGRWVYERPRHPLMLALRALYVLLFEAGRLLTKTSLSVRSRIESGVWIAPRGEVFISLGARVGRGSMLHGGNTLGVGGRPGARGHPQLGERVVLAPGASAVGPVQVPDGSVIAANTLVGRSLPRECGWTGIPPKPVPAARIALPTPQRFDSLRKEAASMYPEHFWPAYRADLERHLIYHPGAGALTRLRFALTLDGSWAMAVYRFGRRLVTIPPHPLAAPLLWALYTIAEVLLGVLTSISIDVEARIEPGFYVGHFVSLRIGPGVRIGKNCSVGQMCTIEGTGRYPATNAPVLGERVYVGSGAKVIGPLRIADGAAICANSVVVEDVPENGVVLGIPGAIISRRGSGDFIYLGAGTGVRDLPANPEPRGALSTG
;
A
#
# COMPACT_ATOMS: atom_id res chain seq x y z
N MET A 1 -7.55 15.97 -5.38
CA MET A 1 -7.52 16.15 -6.84
C MET A 1 -6.10 16.54 -7.24
N HIS A 2 -5.36 15.61 -7.86
CA HIS A 2 -4.02 15.85 -8.42
C HIS A 2 -4.11 16.75 -9.66
N GLY A 3 -3.05 17.51 -9.95
CA GLY A 3 -2.91 18.39 -11.12
C GLY A 3 -2.87 17.64 -12.44
N ALA A 4 -3.93 16.89 -12.76
CA ALA A 4 -4.17 16.29 -14.06
C ALA A 4 -4.60 17.41 -15.04
N ASN A 5 -3.61 18.21 -15.47
CA ASN A 5 -3.82 19.32 -16.40
C ASN A 5 -4.07 18.84 -17.85
N GLY A 6 -4.00 17.52 -18.11
CA GLY A 6 -4.27 16.92 -19.42
C GLY A 6 -5.40 15.90 -19.42
N PHE A 7 -6.14 15.82 -20.53
CA PHE A 7 -7.22 14.85 -20.76
C PHE A 7 -6.78 13.40 -20.47
N ARG A 8 -5.57 13.02 -20.92
CA ARG A 8 -5.00 11.67 -20.69
C ARG A 8 -4.81 11.35 -19.21
N ALA A 9 -4.36 12.31 -18.41
CA ALA A 9 -4.16 12.12 -16.97
C ALA A 9 -5.51 11.95 -16.25
N ARG A 10 -6.54 12.71 -16.65
CA ARG A 10 -7.90 12.57 -16.12
C ARG A 10 -8.52 11.23 -16.49
N LEU A 11 -8.39 10.82 -17.75
CA LEU A 11 -8.88 9.53 -18.23
C LEU A 11 -8.17 8.36 -17.52
N ARG A 12 -6.84 8.44 -17.37
CA ARG A 12 -6.08 7.43 -16.61
C ARG A 12 -6.53 7.38 -15.16
N LEU A 13 -6.79 8.52 -14.51
CA LEU A 13 -7.27 8.56 -13.14
C LEU A 13 -8.67 7.94 -13.01
N LEU A 14 -9.57 8.18 -13.96
CA LEU A 14 -10.89 7.56 -13.99
C LEU A 14 -10.82 6.05 -14.21
N LEU A 15 -9.99 5.58 -15.15
CA LEU A 15 -9.86 4.16 -15.46
C LEU A 15 -9.08 3.37 -14.40
N ALA A 16 -8.04 3.98 -13.81
CA ALA A 16 -7.17 3.31 -12.85
C ALA A 16 -7.66 3.42 -11.39
N SER A 17 -8.58 4.35 -11.07
CA SER A 17 -9.08 4.52 -9.70
C SER A 17 -10.13 3.46 -9.38
N ARG A 18 -9.71 2.44 -8.65
CA ARG A 18 -10.60 1.36 -8.18
C ARG A 18 -11.64 1.87 -7.19
N ALA A 19 -11.22 2.77 -6.31
CA ALA A 19 -12.09 3.41 -5.34
C ALA A 19 -13.25 4.20 -5.99
N PHE A 20 -12.98 4.88 -7.11
CA PHE A 20 -14.01 5.61 -7.85
C PHE A 20 -15.11 4.65 -8.34
N TRP A 21 -14.72 3.55 -8.99
CA TRP A 21 -15.68 2.55 -9.46
C TRP A 21 -16.41 1.83 -8.32
N ALA A 22 -15.72 1.52 -7.22
CA ALA A 22 -16.35 0.93 -6.04
C ALA A 22 -17.43 1.86 -5.44
N LEU A 23 -17.13 3.16 -5.35
CA LEU A 23 -18.11 4.16 -4.92
C LEU A 23 -19.26 4.30 -5.92
N ALA A 24 -18.99 4.29 -7.23
CA ALA A 24 -20.04 4.34 -8.25
C ALA A 24 -21.01 3.15 -8.14
N VAL A 25 -20.47 1.93 -8.00
CA VAL A 25 -21.27 0.71 -7.76
C VAL A 25 -22.07 0.83 -6.46
N TYR A 26 -21.45 1.27 -5.37
CA TYR A 26 -22.13 1.48 -4.08
C TYR A 26 -23.28 2.49 -4.20
N ARG A 27 -23.07 3.64 -4.87
CA ARG A 27 -24.11 4.67 -5.04
C ARG A 27 -25.26 4.18 -5.93
N CYS A 28 -24.95 3.43 -6.99
CA CYS A 28 -25.96 2.74 -7.80
C CYS A 28 -26.78 1.78 -6.92
N GLY A 29 -26.11 0.96 -6.10
CA GLY A 29 -26.78 0.07 -5.15
C GLY A 29 -27.70 0.81 -4.19
N ARG A 30 -27.24 1.92 -3.60
CA ARG A 30 -28.07 2.75 -2.69
C ARG A 30 -29.34 3.20 -3.39
N TRP A 31 -29.20 3.74 -4.60
CA TRP A 31 -30.34 4.15 -5.40
C TRP A 31 -31.31 3.00 -5.71
N VAL A 32 -30.80 1.81 -6.07
CA VAL A 32 -31.64 0.62 -6.34
C VAL A 32 -32.40 0.14 -5.10
N TYR A 33 -31.76 0.13 -3.93
CA TYR A 33 -32.36 -0.39 -2.69
C TYR A 33 -33.26 0.62 -1.97
N GLU A 34 -33.10 1.92 -2.23
CA GLU A 34 -34.00 2.98 -1.71
C GLU A 34 -35.35 3.01 -2.43
N ARG A 35 -35.46 2.43 -3.64
CA ARG A 35 -36.73 2.36 -4.37
C ARG A 35 -37.71 1.34 -3.75
N PRO A 36 -39.03 1.61 -3.81
CA PRO A 36 -40.06 0.66 -3.41
C PRO A 36 -39.94 -0.68 -4.13
N ARG A 37 -40.46 -1.75 -3.52
CA ARG A 37 -40.47 -3.08 -4.14
C ARG A 37 -41.47 -3.10 -5.30
N HIS A 38 -41.00 -3.44 -6.50
CA HIS A 38 -41.77 -3.61 -7.72
C HIS A 38 -41.06 -4.66 -8.61
N PRO A 39 -41.74 -5.44 -9.47
CA PRO A 39 -41.11 -6.47 -10.30
C PRO A 39 -39.86 -6.01 -11.08
N LEU A 40 -39.90 -4.84 -11.73
CA LEU A 40 -38.74 -4.25 -12.40
C LEU A 40 -37.57 -3.96 -11.44
N MET A 41 -37.86 -3.57 -10.19
CA MET A 41 -36.83 -3.33 -9.17
C MET A 41 -36.23 -4.63 -8.64
N LEU A 42 -36.95 -5.76 -8.69
CA LEU A 42 -36.36 -7.07 -8.35
C LEU A 42 -35.32 -7.49 -9.40
N ALA A 43 -35.63 -7.31 -10.69
CA ALA A 43 -34.67 -7.55 -11.76
C ALA A 43 -33.43 -6.65 -11.62
N LEU A 44 -33.63 -5.37 -11.32
CA LEU A 44 -32.53 -4.42 -11.13
C LEU A 44 -31.69 -4.74 -9.88
N ARG A 45 -32.30 -5.25 -8.80
CA ARG A 45 -31.58 -5.75 -7.63
C ARG A 45 -30.74 -6.98 -7.96
N ALA A 46 -31.27 -7.92 -8.75
CA ALA A 46 -30.51 -9.08 -9.21
C ALA A 46 -29.30 -8.66 -10.06
N LEU A 47 -29.51 -7.74 -11.01
CA LEU A 47 -28.43 -7.16 -11.81
C LEU A 47 -27.38 -6.45 -10.95
N TYR A 48 -27.83 -5.70 -9.93
CA TYR A 48 -26.93 -5.06 -8.98
C TYR A 48 -26.09 -6.08 -8.21
N VAL A 49 -26.62 -7.24 -7.81
CA VAL A 49 -25.81 -8.27 -7.11
C VAL A 49 -24.65 -8.72 -8.00
N LEU A 50 -24.90 -8.96 -9.29
CA LEU A 50 -23.84 -9.30 -10.24
C LEU A 50 -22.83 -8.16 -10.41
N LEU A 51 -23.33 -6.92 -10.55
CA LEU A 51 -22.48 -5.72 -10.64
C LEU A 51 -21.64 -5.53 -9.37
N PHE A 52 -22.20 -5.82 -8.20
CA PHE A 52 -21.51 -5.73 -6.93
C PHE A 52 -20.40 -6.78 -6.82
N GLU A 53 -20.66 -8.03 -7.17
CA GLU A 53 -19.63 -9.08 -7.14
C GLU A 53 -18.51 -8.82 -8.16
N ALA A 54 -18.85 -8.45 -9.39
CA ALA A 54 -17.88 -8.05 -10.40
C ALA A 54 -17.08 -6.82 -9.94
N GLY A 55 -17.76 -5.79 -9.44
CA GLY A 55 -17.15 -4.58 -8.90
C GLY A 55 -16.22 -4.88 -7.73
N ARG A 56 -16.61 -5.73 -6.79
CA ARG A 56 -15.79 -6.17 -5.66
C ARG A 56 -14.52 -6.87 -6.12
N LEU A 57 -14.62 -7.77 -7.11
CA LEU A 57 -13.47 -8.51 -7.64
C LEU A 57 -12.49 -7.61 -8.40
N LEU A 58 -13.01 -6.69 -9.23
CA LEU A 58 -12.20 -5.79 -10.05
C LEU A 58 -11.56 -4.65 -9.25
N THR A 59 -12.31 -4.07 -8.31
CA THR A 59 -11.84 -2.94 -7.52
C THR A 59 -11.10 -3.35 -6.25
N LYS A 60 -11.23 -4.62 -5.83
CA LYS A 60 -10.73 -5.14 -4.55
C LYS A 60 -11.24 -4.35 -3.34
N THR A 61 -12.32 -3.59 -3.52
CA THR A 61 -12.95 -2.74 -2.52
C THR A 61 -14.39 -3.22 -2.35
N SER A 62 -14.81 -3.44 -1.11
CA SER A 62 -16.17 -3.90 -0.81
C SER A 62 -16.88 -2.88 0.05
N LEU A 63 -17.90 -2.24 -0.53
CA LEU A 63 -18.70 -1.23 0.14
C LEU A 63 -20.14 -1.75 0.26
N SER A 64 -20.55 -2.18 1.46
CA SER A 64 -21.89 -2.70 1.64
C SER A 64 -22.94 -1.62 1.36
N VAL A 65 -23.97 -1.93 0.56
CA VAL A 65 -25.11 -1.03 0.32
C VAL A 65 -25.91 -0.69 1.60
N ARG A 66 -25.75 -1.53 2.63
CA ARG A 66 -26.35 -1.32 3.97
C ARG A 66 -25.51 -0.42 4.88
N SER A 67 -24.31 -0.03 4.45
CA SER A 67 -23.52 1.01 5.13
C SER A 67 -24.04 2.40 4.76
N ARG A 68 -23.64 3.42 5.52
CA ARG A 68 -23.90 4.83 5.21
C ARG A 68 -22.58 5.57 5.02
N ILE A 69 -22.23 5.78 3.76
CA ILE A 69 -21.07 6.58 3.35
C ILE A 69 -21.57 7.96 2.92
N GLU A 70 -21.20 9.01 3.66
CA GLU A 70 -21.61 10.39 3.40
C GLU A 70 -20.88 10.98 2.17
N SER A 71 -21.16 12.25 1.84
CA SER A 71 -20.50 12.96 0.75
C SER A 71 -19.05 13.34 1.07
N GLY A 72 -18.24 13.61 0.05
CA GLY A 72 -16.86 14.06 0.22
C GLY A 72 -15.90 13.03 0.83
N VAL A 73 -16.35 11.78 1.05
CA VAL A 73 -15.47 10.70 1.50
C VAL A 73 -14.44 10.39 0.41
N TRP A 74 -13.17 10.44 0.79
CA TRP A 74 -12.07 10.05 -0.07
C TRP A 74 -11.65 8.63 0.28
N ILE A 75 -11.55 7.77 -0.73
CA ILE A 75 -10.99 6.44 -0.61
C ILE A 75 -9.76 6.40 -1.51
N ALA A 76 -8.65 5.85 -1.01
CA ALA A 76 -7.42 5.78 -1.77
C ALA A 76 -7.65 5.12 -3.15
N PRO A 77 -7.15 5.71 -4.26
CA PRO A 77 -7.43 5.22 -5.61
C PRO A 77 -7.03 3.76 -5.86
N ARG A 78 -6.03 3.30 -5.10
CA ARG A 78 -5.48 1.94 -5.10
C ARG A 78 -5.51 1.42 -3.66
N GLY A 79 -5.54 0.10 -3.48
CA GLY A 79 -5.63 -0.54 -2.16
C GLY A 79 -7.06 -0.93 -1.76
N GLU A 80 -7.16 -1.89 -0.85
CA GLU A 80 -8.40 -2.54 -0.47
C GLU A 80 -9.08 -1.80 0.68
N VAL A 81 -10.37 -1.50 0.55
CA VAL A 81 -11.17 -1.00 1.67
C VAL A 81 -12.42 -1.85 1.80
N PHE A 82 -12.68 -2.29 3.02
CA PHE A 82 -13.83 -3.12 3.36
C PHE A 82 -14.73 -2.37 4.33
N ILE A 83 -15.94 -2.03 3.89
CA ILE A 83 -16.97 -1.41 4.72
C ILE A 83 -18.14 -2.37 4.86
N SER A 84 -18.24 -2.97 6.04
CA SER A 84 -19.29 -3.94 6.36
C SER A 84 -20.67 -3.28 6.47
N LEU A 85 -21.70 -4.13 6.49
CA LEU A 85 -23.09 -3.70 6.67
C LEU A 85 -23.24 -2.86 7.95
N GLY A 86 -24.10 -1.84 7.94
CA GLY A 86 -24.40 -1.02 9.11
C GLY A 86 -23.30 -0.04 9.55
N ALA A 87 -22.10 -0.10 8.98
CA ALA A 87 -21.05 0.88 9.26
C ALA A 87 -21.43 2.28 8.73
N ARG A 88 -20.97 3.32 9.42
CA ARG A 88 -21.15 4.72 8.97
C ARG A 88 -19.79 5.39 8.78
N VAL A 89 -19.67 6.14 7.70
CA VAL A 89 -18.52 6.98 7.39
C VAL A 89 -18.99 8.40 7.18
N GLY A 90 -18.65 9.29 8.11
CA GLY A 90 -19.01 10.70 8.06
C GLY A 90 -18.39 11.47 6.90
N ARG A 91 -18.88 12.69 6.69
CA ARG A 91 -18.52 13.55 5.56
C ARG A 91 -17.05 13.91 5.58
N GLY A 92 -16.41 13.92 4.40
CA GLY A 92 -15.02 14.37 4.28
C GLY A 92 -13.97 13.43 4.89
N SER A 93 -14.37 12.26 5.37
CA SER A 93 -13.45 11.26 5.92
C SER A 93 -12.56 10.65 4.83
N MET A 94 -11.34 10.27 5.21
CA MET A 94 -10.31 9.76 4.30
C MET A 94 -9.91 8.34 4.69
N LEU A 95 -10.11 7.38 3.79
CA LEU A 95 -9.81 5.96 4.01
C LEU A 95 -8.67 5.54 3.08
N HIS A 96 -7.53 5.17 3.66
CA HIS A 96 -6.40 4.65 2.90
C HIS A 96 -6.52 3.13 2.64
N GLY A 97 -5.61 2.58 1.84
CA GLY A 97 -5.62 1.15 1.52
C GLY A 97 -5.42 0.25 2.74
N GLY A 98 -6.07 -0.90 2.74
CA GLY A 98 -6.03 -1.90 3.82
C GLY A 98 -7.00 -1.64 4.97
N ASN A 99 -7.93 -0.70 4.87
CA ASN A 99 -8.86 -0.42 5.96
C ASN A 99 -10.02 -1.42 6.04
N THR A 100 -10.35 -1.84 7.26
CA THR A 100 -11.53 -2.67 7.55
C THR A 100 -12.45 -1.99 8.56
N LEU A 101 -13.70 -1.78 8.16
CA LEU A 101 -14.81 -1.34 9.02
C LEU A 101 -15.75 -2.51 9.22
N GLY A 102 -15.51 -3.30 10.27
CA GLY A 102 -16.10 -4.63 10.47
C GLY A 102 -17.13 -4.71 11.58
N VAL A 103 -18.05 -5.67 11.48
CA VAL A 103 -18.92 -6.07 12.60
C VAL A 103 -18.07 -6.74 13.67
N GLY A 104 -18.34 -6.43 14.93
CA GLY A 104 -17.63 -7.03 16.06
C GLY A 104 -18.34 -6.77 17.38
N GLY A 105 -17.73 -7.17 18.48
CA GLY A 105 -18.32 -7.11 19.81
C GLY A 105 -18.73 -8.48 20.34
N ARG A 106 -18.98 -8.55 21.65
CA ARG A 106 -19.43 -9.76 22.34
C ARG A 106 -20.83 -10.16 21.86
N PRO A 107 -21.22 -11.45 21.95
CA PRO A 107 -22.61 -11.85 21.74
C PRO A 107 -23.57 -10.96 22.55
N GLY A 108 -24.66 -10.48 21.93
CA GLY A 108 -25.61 -9.53 22.53
C GLY A 108 -25.22 -8.05 22.46
N ALA A 109 -23.94 -7.72 22.21
CA ALA A 109 -23.44 -6.35 22.04
C ALA A 109 -22.71 -6.17 20.70
N ARG A 110 -23.05 -6.99 19.70
CA ARG A 110 -22.48 -6.85 18.36
C ARG A 110 -23.00 -5.60 17.69
N GLY A 111 -22.12 -4.90 16.99
CA GLY A 111 -22.51 -3.74 16.21
C GLY A 111 -21.44 -3.31 15.24
N HIS A 112 -21.61 -2.08 14.75
CA HIS A 112 -20.91 -1.56 13.59
C HIS A 112 -20.17 -0.27 13.90
N PRO A 113 -19.00 -0.04 13.27
CA PRO A 113 -18.23 1.16 13.49
C PRO A 113 -18.99 2.38 12.95
N GLN A 114 -18.96 3.46 13.74
CA GLN A 114 -19.50 4.76 13.40
C GLN A 114 -18.34 5.76 13.37
N LEU A 115 -17.88 6.12 12.17
CA LEU A 115 -16.90 7.18 12.00
C LEU A 115 -17.63 8.52 11.87
N GLY A 116 -17.16 9.49 12.65
CA GLY A 116 -17.53 10.89 12.52
C GLY A 116 -17.09 11.52 11.19
N GLU A 117 -17.27 12.84 11.10
CA GLU A 117 -16.83 13.63 9.95
C GLU A 117 -15.33 13.86 9.96
N ARG A 118 -14.71 13.99 8.77
CA ARG A 118 -13.29 14.31 8.60
C ARG A 118 -12.34 13.36 9.34
N VAL A 119 -12.77 12.12 9.59
CA VAL A 119 -11.95 11.07 10.18
C VAL A 119 -10.95 10.57 9.15
N VAL A 120 -9.69 10.43 9.54
CA VAL A 120 -8.64 9.88 8.67
C VAL A 120 -8.21 8.52 9.18
N LEU A 121 -8.37 7.48 8.35
CA LEU A 121 -7.80 6.16 8.60
C LEU A 121 -6.58 5.97 7.71
N ALA A 122 -5.40 5.87 8.32
CA ALA A 122 -4.15 5.57 7.64
C ALA A 122 -4.12 4.10 7.16
N PRO A 123 -3.17 3.71 6.28
CA PRO A 123 -3.13 2.38 5.70
C PRO A 123 -3.16 1.24 6.74
N GLY A 124 -4.00 0.23 6.52
CA GLY A 124 -4.15 -0.92 7.42
C GLY A 124 -4.91 -0.65 8.73
N ALA A 125 -5.28 0.60 9.03
CA ALA A 125 -6.10 0.91 10.21
C ALA A 125 -7.48 0.25 10.11
N SER A 126 -7.98 -0.29 11.21
CA SER A 126 -9.27 -0.98 11.23
C SER A 126 -10.13 -0.54 12.42
N ALA A 127 -11.43 -0.47 12.22
CA ALA A 127 -12.41 -0.22 13.27
C ALA A 127 -13.44 -1.36 13.27
N VAL A 128 -13.58 -2.05 14.40
CA VAL A 128 -14.34 -3.29 14.46
C VAL A 128 -15.25 -3.29 15.68
N GLY A 129 -16.54 -3.57 15.46
CA GLY A 129 -17.56 -3.56 16.51
C GLY A 129 -18.32 -2.24 16.65
N PRO A 130 -19.16 -2.10 17.69
CA PRO A 130 -19.97 -0.90 17.94
C PRO A 130 -19.10 0.26 18.47
N VAL A 131 -18.10 0.66 17.70
CA VAL A 131 -17.13 1.69 18.08
C VAL A 131 -17.52 3.02 17.49
N GLN A 132 -17.37 4.09 18.26
CA GLN A 132 -17.54 5.46 17.79
C GLN A 132 -16.16 6.11 17.66
N VAL A 133 -15.90 6.70 16.50
CA VAL A 133 -14.70 7.50 16.25
C VAL A 133 -15.13 8.95 16.09
N PRO A 134 -14.71 9.87 17.00
CA PRO A 134 -15.09 11.27 16.95
C PRO A 134 -14.63 11.96 15.66
N ASP A 135 -15.34 13.03 15.30
CA ASP A 135 -14.99 13.91 14.19
C ASP A 135 -13.52 14.36 14.25
N GLY A 136 -12.88 14.52 13.09
CA GLY A 136 -11.49 14.99 12.99
C GLY A 136 -10.42 14.02 13.48
N SER A 137 -10.80 12.88 14.06
CA SER A 137 -9.84 11.90 14.59
C SER A 137 -8.94 11.32 13.49
N VAL A 138 -7.67 11.13 13.83
CA VAL A 138 -6.68 10.53 12.92
C VAL A 138 -6.23 9.19 13.51
N ILE A 139 -6.47 8.11 12.78
CA ILE A 139 -6.11 6.76 13.18
C ILE A 139 -4.88 6.34 12.40
N ALA A 140 -3.77 6.10 13.10
CA ALA A 140 -2.48 5.75 12.52
C ALA A 140 -2.51 4.37 11.83
N ALA A 141 -1.50 4.11 11.02
CA ALA A 141 -1.41 2.90 10.24
C ALA A 141 -1.42 1.65 11.15
N ASN A 142 -1.98 0.54 10.67
CA ASN A 142 -2.13 -0.73 11.39
C ASN A 142 -2.78 -0.63 12.80
N THR A 143 -3.45 0.48 13.13
CA THR A 143 -4.11 0.67 14.44
C THR A 143 -5.47 0.00 14.44
N LEU A 144 -5.80 -0.72 15.53
CA LEU A 144 -7.09 -1.41 15.69
C LEU A 144 -7.99 -0.69 16.70
N VAL A 145 -9.01 -0.01 16.20
CA VAL A 145 -10.07 0.61 17.01
C VAL A 145 -11.11 -0.45 17.38
N GLY A 146 -10.88 -1.11 18.52
CA GLY A 146 -11.80 -2.10 19.10
C GLY A 146 -12.71 -1.55 20.21
N ARG A 147 -12.62 -0.26 20.52
CA ARG A 147 -13.47 0.45 21.50
C ARG A 147 -13.73 1.87 21.01
N SER A 148 -14.83 2.48 21.46
CA SER A 148 -15.11 3.89 21.17
C SER A 148 -14.01 4.79 21.70
N LEU A 149 -13.66 5.79 20.91
CA LEU A 149 -12.62 6.75 21.23
C LEU A 149 -13.26 7.95 21.95
N PRO A 150 -12.72 8.39 23.09
CA PRO A 150 -13.38 9.38 23.95
C PRO A 150 -13.34 10.80 23.41
N ARG A 151 -12.43 11.12 22.47
CA ARG A 151 -12.23 12.49 21.96
C ARG A 151 -11.54 12.50 20.60
N GLU A 152 -11.66 13.63 19.91
CA GLU A 152 -10.86 13.97 18.74
C GLU A 152 -9.37 13.99 19.13
N CYS A 153 -8.59 13.12 18.52
CA CYS A 153 -7.15 12.99 18.75
C CYS A 153 -6.50 12.16 17.63
N GLY A 154 -5.17 12.15 17.58
CA GLY A 154 -4.44 11.08 16.93
C GLY A 154 -4.49 9.80 17.78
N TRP A 155 -4.62 8.64 17.15
CA TRP A 155 -4.64 7.33 17.81
C TRP A 155 -3.69 6.35 17.13
N THR A 156 -2.92 5.61 17.92
CA THR A 156 -1.98 4.61 17.39
C THR A 156 -1.91 3.35 18.25
N GLY A 157 -1.62 2.20 17.63
CA GLY A 157 -1.30 0.95 18.30
C GLY A 157 -2.49 0.04 18.59
N ILE A 158 -2.20 -1.08 19.27
CA ILE A 158 -3.18 -2.09 19.67
C ILE A 158 -2.87 -2.46 21.14
N PRO A 159 -3.68 -2.02 22.12
CA PRO A 159 -4.87 -1.17 21.98
C PRO A 159 -4.53 0.28 21.58
N PRO A 160 -5.47 1.05 21.01
CA PRO A 160 -5.23 2.44 20.62
C PRO A 160 -4.88 3.33 21.81
N LYS A 161 -3.78 4.07 21.67
CA LYS A 161 -3.31 5.09 22.60
C LYS A 161 -3.37 6.47 21.93
N PRO A 162 -3.73 7.53 22.68
CA PRO A 162 -3.77 8.88 22.13
C PRO A 162 -2.36 9.41 21.88
N VAL A 163 -2.18 10.06 20.74
CA VAL A 163 -0.97 10.79 20.36
C VAL A 163 -1.38 12.12 19.72
N PRO A 164 -0.54 13.17 19.80
CA PRO A 164 -0.79 14.39 19.05
C PRO A 164 -1.00 14.05 17.57
N ALA A 165 -2.09 14.53 16.96
CA ALA A 165 -2.41 14.20 15.57
C ALA A 165 -1.26 14.58 14.61
N ALA A 166 -0.52 15.65 14.92
CA ALA A 166 0.67 16.07 14.19
C ALA A 166 1.82 15.05 14.18
N ARG A 167 1.88 14.12 15.15
CA ARG A 167 2.88 13.04 15.20
C ARG A 167 2.49 11.83 14.37
N ILE A 168 1.22 11.70 13.97
CA ILE A 168 0.83 10.71 12.97
C ILE A 168 1.20 11.34 11.64
N ALA A 169 2.14 10.73 10.91
CA ALA A 169 2.63 11.23 9.63
C ALA A 169 1.49 11.32 8.59
N LEU A 170 0.71 12.39 8.65
CA LEU A 170 -0.33 12.79 7.71
C LEU A 170 -0.35 14.33 7.66
N PRO A 171 0.56 14.95 6.88
CA PRO A 171 0.57 16.40 6.73
C PRO A 171 -0.66 16.88 5.97
N THR A 172 -1.35 17.87 6.54
CA THR A 172 -2.23 18.82 5.85
C THR A 172 -1.40 19.66 4.85
N PRO A 173 -2.00 20.30 3.83
CA PRO A 173 -1.27 20.78 2.67
C PRO A 173 -0.44 22.01 3.02
N GLN A 174 0.87 21.83 3.24
CA GLN A 174 1.81 22.94 3.13
C GLN A 174 2.17 23.14 1.65
N ARG A 175 1.95 24.37 1.18
CA ARG A 175 2.50 24.91 -0.06
C ARG A 175 3.97 25.25 0.20
N PHE A 176 4.83 24.75 -0.69
CA PHE A 176 6.21 25.12 -1.03
C PHE A 176 7.07 25.78 0.05
N ASP A 177 8.23 25.17 0.35
CA ASP A 177 9.45 25.71 -0.24
C ASP A 177 10.61 24.72 -0.37
N SER A 178 11.39 24.97 -1.43
CA SER A 178 12.67 24.40 -1.88
C SER A 178 13.34 23.27 -1.08
N LEU A 179 13.38 22.07 -1.70
CA LEU A 179 14.43 21.01 -1.73
C LEU A 179 13.68 19.72 -2.15
N ARG A 180 13.86 19.10 -3.32
CA ARG A 180 15.08 18.88 -4.09
C ARG A 180 14.88 19.23 -5.57
N LYS A 181 15.68 20.19 -6.04
CA LYS A 181 16.20 20.27 -7.42
C LYS A 181 17.14 19.10 -7.75
N GLU A 182 16.99 17.93 -7.12
CA GLU A 182 17.34 16.68 -7.76
C GLU A 182 16.17 16.31 -8.69
N ALA A 183 16.07 17.06 -9.79
CA ALA A 183 15.98 16.36 -11.06
C ALA A 183 17.28 15.53 -11.22
N ALA A 184 17.51 14.58 -10.30
CA ALA A 184 18.58 13.60 -10.37
C ALA A 184 18.28 12.88 -11.67
N SER A 185 19.17 13.11 -12.63
CA SER A 185 19.14 12.59 -13.99
C SER A 185 18.42 11.25 -13.99
N MET A 186 17.28 11.20 -14.68
CA MET A 186 16.56 9.95 -14.85
C MET A 186 17.49 9.06 -15.67
N TYR A 187 18.28 8.22 -15.00
CA TYR A 187 19.11 7.27 -15.70
C TYR A 187 18.19 6.39 -16.55
N PRO A 188 18.54 6.12 -17.82
CA PRO A 188 17.72 5.29 -18.68
C PRO A 188 17.53 3.92 -18.00
N GLU A 189 16.27 3.55 -17.77
CA GLU A 189 15.96 2.21 -17.26
C GLU A 189 16.28 1.21 -18.38
N HIS A 190 17.22 0.31 -18.13
CA HIS A 190 17.47 -0.82 -19.02
C HIS A 190 16.65 -2.01 -18.53
N PHE A 191 15.52 -2.27 -19.20
CA PHE A 191 14.56 -3.30 -18.80
C PHE A 191 15.21 -4.66 -18.51
N TRP A 192 15.96 -5.23 -19.46
CA TRP A 192 16.49 -6.59 -19.33
C TRP A 192 17.52 -6.77 -18.21
N PRO A 193 18.55 -5.91 -18.07
CA PRO A 193 19.47 -5.99 -16.93
C PRO A 193 18.77 -5.86 -15.58
N ALA A 194 17.87 -4.90 -15.43
CA ALA A 194 17.18 -4.65 -14.17
C ALA A 194 16.21 -5.80 -13.82
N TYR A 195 15.37 -6.22 -14.77
CA TYR A 195 14.44 -7.33 -14.58
C TYR A 195 15.16 -8.65 -14.32
N ARG A 196 16.28 -8.90 -15.01
CA ARG A 196 17.11 -10.08 -14.75
C ARG A 196 17.60 -10.10 -13.31
N ALA A 197 18.12 -8.98 -12.81
CA ALA A 197 18.58 -8.89 -11.42
C ALA A 197 17.43 -9.14 -10.42
N ASP A 198 16.24 -8.63 -10.69
CA ASP A 198 15.05 -8.87 -9.85
C ASP A 198 14.61 -10.36 -9.88
N LEU A 199 14.64 -10.99 -11.07
CA LEU A 199 14.31 -12.41 -11.23
C LEU A 199 15.34 -13.32 -10.55
N GLU A 200 16.63 -12.99 -10.61
CA GLU A 200 17.69 -13.76 -9.96
C GLU A 200 17.49 -13.84 -8.45
N ARG A 201 16.87 -12.84 -7.82
CA ARG A 201 16.51 -12.87 -6.39
C ARG A 201 15.59 -14.05 -6.04
N HIS A 202 14.79 -14.53 -6.98
CA HIS A 202 13.90 -15.68 -6.81
C HIS A 202 14.58 -17.02 -7.15
N LEU A 203 15.71 -16.98 -7.83
CA LEU A 203 16.46 -18.15 -8.30
C LEU A 203 17.66 -18.49 -7.41
N ILE A 204 17.83 -17.79 -6.29
CA ILE A 204 18.98 -17.97 -5.39
C ILE A 204 19.10 -19.41 -4.86
N TYR A 205 17.98 -20.11 -4.68
CA TYR A 205 17.94 -21.53 -4.28
C TYR A 205 18.07 -22.51 -5.46
N HIS A 206 18.19 -22.00 -6.69
CA HIS A 206 18.34 -22.76 -7.92
C HIS A 206 19.59 -22.30 -8.69
N PRO A 207 20.79 -22.41 -8.08
CA PRO A 207 22.03 -22.03 -8.76
C PRO A 207 22.18 -22.84 -10.05
N GLY A 208 22.56 -22.17 -11.15
CA GLY A 208 22.68 -22.81 -12.46
C GLY A 208 21.34 -23.12 -13.16
N ALA A 209 20.22 -22.55 -12.70
CA ALA A 209 18.92 -22.74 -13.36
C ALA A 209 19.00 -22.47 -14.88
N GLY A 210 18.62 -23.48 -15.67
CA GLY A 210 18.53 -23.38 -17.13
C GLY A 210 17.38 -22.47 -17.59
N ALA A 211 17.31 -22.23 -18.91
CA ALA A 211 16.34 -21.31 -19.50
C ALA A 211 14.88 -21.66 -19.18
N LEU A 212 14.51 -22.94 -19.19
CA LEU A 212 13.15 -23.41 -18.88
C LEU A 212 12.75 -23.11 -17.44
N THR A 213 13.65 -23.35 -16.48
CA THR A 213 13.40 -23.05 -15.06
C THR A 213 13.21 -21.55 -14.86
N ARG A 214 14.08 -20.73 -15.48
CA ARG A 214 13.98 -19.26 -15.45
C ARG A 214 12.65 -18.78 -16.02
N LEU A 215 12.25 -19.33 -17.18
CA LEU A 215 10.98 -19.01 -17.82
C LEU A 215 9.80 -19.39 -16.92
N ARG A 216 9.83 -20.59 -16.32
CA ARG A 216 8.81 -21.02 -15.37
C ARG A 216 8.65 -20.02 -14.23
N PHE A 217 9.74 -19.67 -13.54
CA PHE A 217 9.71 -18.71 -12.44
C PHE A 217 9.24 -17.31 -12.87
N ALA A 218 9.68 -16.84 -14.04
CA ALA A 218 9.20 -15.58 -14.60
C ALA A 218 7.69 -15.60 -14.88
N LEU A 219 7.14 -16.76 -15.24
CA LEU A 219 5.73 -16.95 -15.58
C LEU A 219 4.84 -17.39 -14.40
N THR A 220 5.38 -17.85 -13.28
CA THR A 220 4.57 -18.36 -12.16
C THR A 220 4.70 -17.54 -10.87
N LEU A 221 5.63 -16.59 -10.81
CA LEU A 221 5.83 -15.75 -9.62
C LEU A 221 5.21 -14.37 -9.79
N ASP A 222 4.29 -14.04 -8.90
CA ASP A 222 3.60 -12.75 -8.89
C ASP A 222 4.55 -11.57 -8.66
N GLY A 223 5.57 -11.74 -7.82
CA GLY A 223 6.64 -10.76 -7.61
C GLY A 223 7.42 -10.48 -8.90
N SER A 224 7.66 -11.53 -9.71
CA SER A 224 8.29 -11.39 -11.02
C SER A 224 7.38 -10.64 -12.00
N TRP A 225 6.08 -10.98 -12.05
CA TRP A 225 5.12 -10.25 -12.88
C TRP A 225 5.06 -8.76 -12.52
N ALA A 226 5.02 -8.46 -11.22
CA ALA A 226 5.00 -7.09 -10.73
C ALA A 226 6.23 -6.30 -11.19
N MET A 227 7.42 -6.89 -11.08
CA MET A 227 8.65 -6.26 -11.54
C MET A 227 8.71 -6.15 -13.06
N ALA A 228 8.25 -7.14 -13.82
CA ALA A 228 8.16 -7.02 -15.28
C ALA A 228 7.29 -5.84 -15.70
N VAL A 229 6.08 -5.72 -15.15
CA VAL A 229 5.16 -4.61 -15.48
C VAL A 229 5.74 -3.25 -15.06
N TYR A 230 6.29 -3.16 -13.84
CA TYR A 230 6.90 -1.93 -13.34
C TYR A 230 8.10 -1.51 -14.18
N ARG A 231 9.06 -2.41 -14.45
CA ARG A 231 10.27 -2.12 -15.25
C ARG A 231 9.90 -1.72 -16.67
N PHE A 232 8.88 -2.34 -17.25
CA PHE A 232 8.36 -1.95 -18.57
C PHE A 232 7.78 -0.53 -18.54
N GLY A 233 6.94 -0.22 -17.55
CA GLY A 233 6.43 1.14 -17.34
C GLY A 233 7.54 2.17 -17.16
N ARG A 234 8.54 1.87 -16.32
CA ARG A 234 9.73 2.72 -16.12
C ARG A 234 10.45 2.99 -17.43
N ARG A 235 10.68 1.95 -18.24
CA ARG A 235 11.30 2.06 -19.56
C ARG A 235 10.53 3.00 -20.52
N LEU A 236 9.19 3.03 -20.44
CA LEU A 236 8.35 3.93 -21.23
C LEU A 236 8.42 5.39 -20.75
N VAL A 237 8.72 5.61 -19.46
CA VAL A 237 8.87 6.95 -18.87
C VAL A 237 10.27 7.51 -19.07
N THR A 238 11.32 6.69 -18.95
CA THR A 238 12.72 7.16 -18.96
C THR A 238 13.30 7.38 -20.35
N ILE A 239 12.73 6.77 -21.39
CA ILE A 239 13.27 6.84 -22.74
C ILE A 239 12.13 7.20 -23.70
N PRO A 240 12.31 8.20 -24.57
CA PRO A 240 11.27 8.65 -25.48
C PRO A 240 10.82 7.49 -26.38
N PRO A 241 9.55 7.06 -26.29
CA PRO A 241 9.04 6.03 -27.17
C PRO A 241 8.90 6.57 -28.60
N HIS A 242 9.04 5.70 -29.59
CA HIS A 242 8.76 6.04 -30.99
C HIS A 242 7.33 6.61 -31.11
N PRO A 243 7.10 7.75 -31.79
CA PRO A 243 5.83 8.46 -31.74
C PRO A 243 4.63 7.62 -32.20
N LEU A 244 4.84 6.70 -33.13
CA LEU A 244 3.79 5.79 -33.63
C LEU A 244 3.53 4.59 -32.69
N ALA A 245 4.54 4.14 -31.93
CA ALA A 245 4.42 2.97 -31.04
C ALA A 245 3.99 3.36 -29.62
N ALA A 246 4.26 4.61 -29.21
CA ALA A 246 3.98 5.09 -27.87
C ALA A 246 2.54 4.85 -27.41
N PRO A 247 1.48 5.13 -28.21
CA PRO A 247 0.10 4.90 -27.78
C PRO A 247 -0.19 3.43 -27.47
N LEU A 248 0.28 2.52 -28.34
CA LEU A 248 0.11 1.08 -28.17
C LEU A 248 0.85 0.57 -26.92
N LEU A 249 2.12 0.97 -26.74
CA LEU A 249 2.90 0.54 -25.59
C LEU A 249 2.32 1.04 -24.26
N TRP A 250 1.81 2.28 -24.22
CA TRP A 250 1.10 2.80 -23.05
C TRP A 250 -0.23 2.08 -22.79
N ALA A 251 -0.96 1.71 -23.84
CA ALA A 251 -2.17 0.91 -23.71
C ALA A 251 -1.85 -0.48 -23.14
N LEU A 252 -0.83 -1.17 -23.67
CA LEU A 252 -0.36 -2.46 -23.17
C LEU A 252 0.10 -2.38 -21.71
N TYR A 253 0.89 -1.36 -21.35
CA TYR A 253 1.27 -1.11 -19.96
C TYR A 253 0.05 -0.91 -19.06
N THR A 254 -0.92 -0.10 -19.49
CA THR A 254 -2.12 0.19 -18.69
C THR A 254 -2.95 -1.07 -18.48
N ILE A 255 -3.13 -1.89 -19.52
CA ILE A 255 -3.83 -3.19 -19.42
C ILE A 255 -3.07 -4.12 -18.46
N ALA A 256 -1.75 -4.23 -18.60
CA ALA A 256 -0.92 -5.06 -17.74
C ALA A 256 -0.95 -4.59 -16.27
N GLU A 257 -0.88 -3.27 -16.01
CA GLU A 257 -0.99 -2.67 -14.68
C GLU A 257 -2.35 -2.97 -14.03
N VAL A 258 -3.44 -2.83 -14.80
CA VAL A 258 -4.80 -3.15 -14.33
C VAL A 258 -4.92 -4.63 -14.01
N LEU A 259 -4.53 -5.51 -14.94
CA LEU A 259 -4.60 -6.97 -14.75
C LEU A 259 -3.75 -7.41 -13.57
N LEU A 260 -2.50 -6.95 -13.48
CA LEU A 260 -1.59 -7.26 -12.38
C LEU A 260 -2.26 -6.98 -11.05
N GLY A 261 -2.77 -5.76 -10.85
CA GLY A 261 -3.36 -5.45 -9.56
C GLY A 261 -4.76 -6.07 -9.35
N VAL A 262 -5.47 -6.51 -10.39
CA VAL A 262 -6.70 -7.31 -10.23
C VAL A 262 -6.35 -8.75 -9.81
N LEU A 263 -5.25 -9.30 -10.31
CA LEU A 263 -4.84 -10.67 -9.97
C LEU A 263 -4.12 -10.73 -8.62
N THR A 264 -3.26 -9.76 -8.32
CA THR A 264 -2.30 -9.83 -7.20
C THR A 264 -2.52 -8.77 -6.11
N SER A 265 -3.33 -7.75 -6.39
CA SER A 265 -3.41 -6.52 -5.59
C SER A 265 -2.08 -5.76 -5.41
N ILE A 266 -1.03 -6.10 -6.15
CA ILE A 266 0.23 -5.36 -6.14
C ILE A 266 0.06 -4.08 -6.96
N SER A 267 0.55 -2.97 -6.42
CA SER A 267 0.62 -1.68 -7.10
C SER A 267 1.95 -1.00 -6.82
N ILE A 268 2.74 -0.85 -7.88
CA ILE A 268 4.00 -0.12 -7.86
C ILE A 268 3.84 1.05 -8.82
N ASP A 269 3.92 2.27 -8.30
CA ASP A 269 3.80 3.46 -9.13
C ASP A 269 5.00 3.61 -10.05
N VAL A 270 4.76 3.98 -11.31
CA VAL A 270 5.81 4.15 -12.31
C VAL A 270 6.72 5.34 -12.01
N GLU A 271 6.31 6.27 -11.14
CA GLU A 271 7.17 7.38 -10.69
C GLU A 271 8.09 6.99 -9.52
N ALA A 272 7.91 5.80 -8.93
CA ALA A 272 8.88 5.24 -8.00
C ALA A 272 10.22 4.98 -8.71
N ARG A 273 11.30 4.97 -7.94
CA ARG A 273 12.66 4.64 -8.39
C ARG A 273 13.15 3.47 -7.56
N ILE A 274 13.33 2.33 -8.19
CA ILE A 274 13.70 1.09 -7.54
C ILE A 274 14.94 0.59 -8.25
N GLU A 275 16.05 0.45 -7.55
CA GLU A 275 17.27 -0.09 -8.13
C GLU A 275 17.16 -1.59 -8.41
N PRO A 276 18.05 -2.19 -9.23
CA PRO A 276 18.02 -3.62 -9.54
C PRO A 276 18.19 -4.54 -8.32
N GLY A 277 17.66 -5.75 -8.42
CA GLY A 277 17.73 -6.76 -7.36
C GLY A 277 16.60 -6.63 -6.34
N PHE A 278 15.52 -5.94 -6.70
CA PHE A 278 14.38 -5.76 -5.81
C PHE A 278 13.56 -7.05 -5.75
N TYR A 279 13.33 -7.54 -4.54
CA TYR A 279 12.58 -8.75 -4.28
C TYR A 279 11.20 -8.41 -3.72
N VAL A 280 10.16 -8.81 -4.45
CA VAL A 280 8.77 -8.76 -3.98
C VAL A 280 8.41 -10.15 -3.48
N GLY A 281 8.15 -10.26 -2.19
CA GLY A 281 7.69 -11.49 -1.54
C GLY A 281 6.29 -11.90 -1.97
N HIS A 282 5.74 -12.91 -1.30
CA HIS A 282 4.47 -13.60 -1.60
C HIS A 282 3.34 -12.74 -2.19
N PHE A 283 2.45 -13.39 -2.94
CA PHE A 283 1.29 -12.76 -3.55
C PHE A 283 0.35 -12.19 -2.47
N VAL A 284 0.21 -10.85 -2.42
CA VAL A 284 -1.00 -10.09 -2.00
C VAL A 284 -0.65 -8.67 -1.52
N SER A 285 -1.32 -7.66 -2.07
CA SER A 285 -1.47 -6.31 -1.49
C SER A 285 -0.16 -5.55 -1.17
N LEU A 286 0.78 -5.43 -2.10
CA LEU A 286 1.92 -4.51 -1.96
C LEU A 286 1.58 -3.15 -2.56
N ARG A 287 1.89 -2.06 -1.83
CA ARG A 287 1.81 -0.69 -2.35
C ARG A 287 3.15 0.02 -2.26
N ILE A 288 3.64 0.48 -3.42
CA ILE A 288 4.77 1.41 -3.54
C ILE A 288 4.27 2.64 -4.28
N GLY A 289 4.23 3.77 -3.58
CA GLY A 289 3.69 5.03 -4.10
C GLY A 289 4.62 5.79 -5.05
N PRO A 290 4.11 6.85 -5.69
CA PRO A 290 4.93 7.71 -6.54
C PRO A 290 6.07 8.36 -5.74
N GLY A 291 7.20 8.61 -6.39
CA GLY A 291 8.36 9.29 -5.80
C GLY A 291 9.18 8.50 -4.78
N VAL A 292 8.70 7.33 -4.35
CA VAL A 292 9.46 6.42 -3.47
C VAL A 292 10.80 6.06 -4.11
N ARG A 293 11.88 6.09 -3.33
CA ARG A 293 13.22 5.68 -3.77
C ARG A 293 13.64 4.45 -2.98
N ILE A 294 14.07 3.39 -3.66
CA ILE A 294 14.50 2.12 -3.06
C ILE A 294 15.84 1.73 -3.67
N GLY A 295 16.85 1.51 -2.81
CA GLY A 295 18.18 1.08 -3.19
C GLY A 295 18.26 -0.39 -3.62
N LYS A 296 19.47 -0.83 -3.99
CA LYS A 296 19.73 -2.16 -4.55
C LYS A 296 19.40 -3.26 -3.55
N ASN A 297 19.02 -4.42 -4.07
CA ASN A 297 18.90 -5.66 -3.29
C ASN A 297 17.94 -5.59 -2.10
N CYS A 298 16.95 -4.68 -2.12
CA CYS A 298 15.92 -4.63 -1.09
C CYS A 298 14.92 -5.78 -1.23
N SER A 299 14.31 -6.17 -0.11
CA SER A 299 13.27 -7.19 -0.05
C SER A 299 12.03 -6.63 0.64
N VAL A 300 10.86 -6.80 0.04
CA VAL A 300 9.60 -6.33 0.60
C VAL A 300 8.58 -7.46 0.62
N GLY A 301 7.98 -7.72 1.78
CA GLY A 301 6.93 -8.71 1.95
C GLY A 301 5.57 -8.24 1.46
N GLN A 302 4.61 -9.16 1.46
CA GLN A 302 3.20 -8.89 1.15
C GLN A 302 2.58 -7.87 2.12
N MET A 303 1.47 -7.22 1.73
CA MET A 303 0.71 -6.28 2.59
C MET A 303 1.49 -5.02 3.03
N CYS A 304 2.67 -4.77 2.47
CA CYS A 304 3.45 -3.59 2.79
C CYS A 304 2.91 -2.34 2.11
N THR A 305 3.10 -1.19 2.75
CA THR A 305 2.82 0.12 2.13
C THR A 305 4.01 1.03 2.33
N ILE A 306 4.60 1.46 1.23
CA ILE A 306 5.68 2.44 1.18
C ILE A 306 5.15 3.61 0.35
N GLU A 307 4.81 4.72 0.99
CA GLU A 307 4.15 5.82 0.31
C GLU A 307 4.44 7.15 0.98
N GLY A 308 4.50 8.22 0.19
CA GLY A 308 4.53 9.56 0.75
C GLY A 308 3.20 10.01 1.32
N THR A 309 3.20 11.19 1.95
CA THR A 309 2.04 11.70 2.68
C THR A 309 1.58 13.05 2.18
N GLY A 310 0.32 13.37 2.49
CA GLY A 310 -0.29 14.67 2.21
C GLY A 310 -0.71 14.86 0.74
N ARG A 311 -0.80 16.13 0.31
CA ARG A 311 -1.34 16.51 -1.01
C ARG A 311 -0.38 16.18 -2.18
N TYR A 312 0.90 16.04 -1.89
CA TYR A 312 1.98 15.79 -2.86
C TYR A 312 2.76 14.53 -2.46
N PRO A 313 2.16 13.34 -2.57
CA PRO A 313 2.78 12.10 -2.11
C PRO A 313 4.12 11.82 -2.80
N ALA A 314 4.28 12.22 -4.06
CA ALA A 314 5.53 12.03 -4.81
C ALA A 314 6.73 12.79 -4.23
N THR A 315 6.53 14.01 -3.70
CA THR A 315 7.62 14.81 -3.14
C THR A 315 7.88 14.52 -1.67
N ASN A 316 6.94 13.86 -0.99
CA ASN A 316 7.02 13.50 0.42
C ASN A 316 7.20 11.99 0.63
N ALA A 317 7.80 11.32 -0.35
CA ALA A 317 7.94 9.87 -0.37
C ALA A 317 9.17 9.38 0.43
N PRO A 318 9.11 8.16 1.01
CA PRO A 318 10.24 7.53 1.66
C PRO A 318 11.44 7.29 0.74
N VAL A 319 12.64 7.29 1.34
CA VAL A 319 13.89 6.88 0.70
C VAL A 319 14.48 5.71 1.49
N LEU A 320 14.54 4.54 0.85
CA LEU A 320 15.17 3.33 1.38
C LEU A 320 16.55 3.15 0.73
N GLY A 321 17.55 2.88 1.56
CA GLY A 321 18.91 2.56 1.17
C GLY A 321 19.05 1.18 0.52
N GLU A 322 20.26 0.67 0.45
CA GLU A 322 20.54 -0.67 -0.07
C GLU A 322 20.28 -1.76 0.97
N ARG A 323 19.92 -2.97 0.51
CA ARG A 323 19.71 -4.15 1.36
C ARG A 323 18.74 -3.87 2.51
N VAL A 324 17.72 -3.05 2.29
CA VAL A 324 16.65 -2.84 3.27
C VAL A 324 15.65 -4.00 3.19
N TYR A 325 15.32 -4.58 4.34
CA TYR A 325 14.26 -5.57 4.46
C TYR A 325 12.99 -4.91 5.02
N VAL A 326 11.85 -5.11 4.35
CA VAL A 326 10.54 -4.66 4.82
C VAL A 326 9.64 -5.87 4.99
N GLY A 327 9.42 -6.27 6.23
CA GLY A 327 8.62 -7.43 6.60
C GLY A 327 7.13 -7.24 6.31
N SER A 328 6.43 -8.35 6.10
CA SER A 328 5.04 -8.36 5.65
C SER A 328 4.12 -7.50 6.52
N GLY A 329 3.24 -6.72 5.89
CA GLY A 329 2.31 -5.83 6.58
C GLY A 329 2.92 -4.54 7.13
N ALA A 330 4.24 -4.33 7.03
CA ALA A 330 4.88 -3.11 7.50
C ALA A 330 4.47 -1.88 6.69
N LYS A 331 4.54 -0.72 7.34
CA LYS A 331 4.11 0.57 6.79
C LYS A 331 5.24 1.58 6.95
N VAL A 332 5.74 2.09 5.83
CA VAL A 332 6.75 3.16 5.77
C VAL A 332 6.08 4.35 5.09
N ILE A 333 5.62 5.31 5.89
CA ILE A 333 4.70 6.35 5.44
C ILE A 333 5.28 7.73 5.74
N GLY A 334 5.47 8.53 4.69
CA GLY A 334 5.98 9.90 4.79
C GLY A 334 7.45 10.06 4.37
N PRO A 335 8.01 11.27 4.49
CA PRO A 335 9.36 11.59 3.99
C PRO A 335 10.45 11.07 4.93
N LEU A 336 10.50 9.75 5.12
CA LEU A 336 11.43 9.05 6.01
C LEU A 336 12.64 8.53 5.23
N ARG A 337 13.81 8.54 5.89
CA ARG A 337 15.03 7.88 5.41
C ARG A 337 15.26 6.59 6.16
N ILE A 338 15.33 5.50 5.43
CA ILE A 338 15.68 4.17 5.94
C ILE A 338 17.07 3.85 5.39
N ALA A 339 18.08 3.87 6.24
CA ALA A 339 19.46 3.67 5.81
C ALA A 339 19.76 2.22 5.44
N ASP A 340 20.96 1.99 4.90
CA ASP A 340 21.38 0.70 4.35
C ASP A 340 21.32 -0.41 5.41
N GLY A 341 21.00 -1.62 4.96
CA GLY A 341 20.94 -2.80 5.82
C GLY A 341 19.87 -2.77 6.91
N ALA A 342 18.99 -1.76 6.95
CA ALA A 342 17.93 -1.69 7.94
C ALA A 342 16.86 -2.81 7.73
N ALA A 343 16.25 -3.25 8.82
CA ALA A 343 15.17 -4.23 8.81
C ALA A 343 13.92 -3.67 9.48
N ILE A 344 12.81 -3.65 8.77
CA ILE A 344 11.51 -3.29 9.31
C ILE A 344 10.75 -4.59 9.56
N CYS A 345 10.46 -4.90 10.83
CA CYS A 345 9.75 -6.11 11.19
C CYS A 345 8.29 -6.10 10.68
N ALA A 346 7.71 -7.29 10.52
CA ALA A 346 6.34 -7.45 10.07
C ALA A 346 5.35 -6.61 10.89
N ASN A 347 4.34 -6.05 10.21
CA ASN A 347 3.31 -5.16 10.75
C ASN A 347 3.79 -3.87 11.45
N SER A 348 5.09 -3.56 11.43
CA SER A 348 5.61 -2.35 12.06
C SER A 348 5.22 -1.09 11.29
N VAL A 349 5.03 0.01 12.01
CA VAL A 349 4.74 1.32 11.41
C VAL A 349 5.92 2.24 11.68
N VAL A 350 6.71 2.51 10.64
CA VAL A 350 7.86 3.40 10.75
C VAL A 350 7.38 4.84 10.73
N VAL A 351 7.76 5.59 11.77
CA VAL A 351 7.34 6.98 11.98
C VAL A 351 8.51 7.96 12.04
N GLU A 352 9.75 7.44 12.08
CA GLU A 352 11.00 8.20 12.20
C GLU A 352 12.06 7.58 11.30
N ASP A 353 13.13 8.34 11.00
CA ASP A 353 14.27 7.86 10.23
C ASP A 353 14.93 6.65 10.92
N VAL A 354 15.37 5.68 10.12
CA VAL A 354 15.98 4.45 10.60
C VAL A 354 17.46 4.46 10.24
N PRO A 355 18.38 4.35 11.22
CA PRO A 355 19.81 4.34 10.98
C PRO A 355 20.27 3.04 10.32
N GLU A 356 21.52 3.02 9.87
CA GLU A 356 22.11 1.85 9.22
C GLU A 356 22.01 0.63 10.13
N ASN A 357 21.64 -0.51 9.56
CA ASN A 357 21.39 -1.77 10.27
C ASN A 357 20.34 -1.69 11.40
N GLY A 358 19.56 -0.60 11.48
CA GLY A 358 18.49 -0.45 12.45
C GLY A 358 17.37 -1.46 12.22
N VAL A 359 16.92 -2.12 13.30
CA VAL A 359 15.78 -3.04 13.27
C VAL A 359 14.59 -2.40 13.96
N VAL A 360 13.49 -2.19 13.23
CA VAL A 360 12.28 -1.52 13.75
C VAL A 360 11.17 -2.50 14.01
N LEU A 361 10.57 -2.46 15.21
CA LEU A 361 9.41 -3.25 15.58
C LEU A 361 8.34 -2.40 16.26
N GLY A 362 7.07 -2.65 15.93
CA GLY A 362 5.91 -2.15 16.69
C GLY A 362 5.07 -1.08 16.00
N ILE A 363 4.03 -0.61 16.72
CA ILE A 363 3.07 0.39 16.27
C ILE A 363 2.83 1.40 17.42
N PRO A 364 3.44 2.59 17.38
CA PRO A 364 4.47 3.03 16.43
C PRO A 364 5.75 2.20 16.56
N GLY A 365 6.52 2.11 15.47
CA GLY A 365 7.76 1.36 15.43
C GLY A 365 8.86 2.03 16.23
N ALA A 366 9.62 1.24 16.97
CA ALA A 366 10.83 1.66 17.67
C ALA A 366 12.01 0.80 17.22
N ILE A 367 13.22 1.38 17.26
CA ILE A 367 14.45 0.63 16.98
C ILE A 367 14.73 -0.30 18.16
N ILE A 368 14.74 -1.61 17.91
CA ILE A 368 14.95 -2.66 18.92
C ILE A 368 16.32 -3.34 18.81
N SER A 369 17.02 -3.15 17.70
CA SER A 369 18.33 -3.78 17.45
C SER A 369 19.10 -3.02 16.36
N ARG A 370 20.40 -3.29 16.26
CA ARG A 370 21.29 -2.83 15.19
C ARG A 370 21.91 -3.98 14.38
N ARG A 371 21.28 -5.17 14.41
CA ARG A 371 21.74 -6.35 13.64
C ARG A 371 21.42 -6.28 12.14
N GLY A 372 20.55 -5.36 11.74
CA GLY A 372 20.19 -5.14 10.34
C GLY A 372 19.39 -6.26 9.71
N SER A 373 19.48 -6.34 8.38
CA SER A 373 18.65 -7.17 7.51
C SER A 373 19.32 -8.45 7.02
N GLY A 374 20.58 -8.71 7.39
CA GLY A 374 21.39 -9.80 6.84
C GLY A 374 20.72 -11.18 6.94
N ASP A 375 20.00 -11.43 8.03
CA ASP A 375 19.25 -12.69 8.23
C ASP A 375 18.03 -12.82 7.31
N PHE A 376 17.49 -11.71 6.82
CA PHE A 376 16.26 -11.66 6.01
C PHE A 376 16.53 -11.49 4.51
N ILE A 377 17.73 -11.07 4.13
CA ILE A 377 18.13 -10.86 2.73
C ILE A 377 19.26 -11.81 2.39
N TYR A 378 18.90 -12.94 1.78
CA TYR A 378 19.89 -13.84 1.21
C TYR A 378 20.18 -13.44 -0.24
N LEU A 379 21.44 -13.20 -0.60
CA LEU A 379 21.88 -12.86 -1.97
C LEU A 379 22.68 -13.98 -2.66
N GLY A 380 22.75 -15.16 -2.04
CA GLY A 380 23.62 -16.26 -2.48
C GLY A 380 24.91 -16.36 -1.65
N ALA A 381 25.59 -17.50 -1.76
CA ALA A 381 26.84 -17.76 -1.03
C ALA A 381 27.97 -16.82 -1.51
N GLY A 382 28.87 -16.41 -0.60
CA GLY A 382 30.05 -15.60 -0.90
C GLY A 382 29.75 -14.11 -1.19
N THR A 383 28.54 -13.65 -0.89
CA THR A 383 28.12 -12.25 -1.10
C THR A 383 28.32 -11.36 0.14
N GLY A 384 28.78 -11.91 1.27
CA GLY A 384 29.06 -11.15 2.50
C GLY A 384 27.82 -10.78 3.33
N VAL A 385 26.61 -10.85 2.77
CA VAL A 385 25.37 -10.41 3.46
C VAL A 385 24.87 -11.42 4.50
N ARG A 386 25.25 -12.70 4.35
CA ARG A 386 25.02 -13.75 5.35
C ARG A 386 26.26 -14.09 6.18
N ASP A 387 27.42 -13.50 5.84
CA ASP A 387 28.73 -13.87 6.39
C ASP A 387 29.12 -13.01 7.61
N LEU A 388 28.19 -12.22 8.15
CA LEU A 388 28.35 -11.70 9.50
C LEU A 388 28.19 -12.89 10.45
N PRO A 389 29.22 -13.26 11.24
CA PRO A 389 29.06 -14.33 12.21
C PRO A 389 27.89 -13.99 13.11
N ALA A 390 27.06 -14.98 13.43
CA ALA A 390 26.09 -14.86 14.51
C ALA A 390 26.84 -14.37 15.75
N ASN A 391 26.72 -13.09 16.08
CA ASN A 391 27.41 -12.54 17.24
C ASN A 391 26.86 -13.30 18.47
N PRO A 392 27.72 -13.82 19.36
CA PRO A 392 27.27 -14.74 20.40
C PRO A 392 26.29 -14.02 21.32
N GLU A 393 25.08 -14.57 21.38
CA GLU A 393 23.94 -14.32 22.28
C GLU A 393 23.61 -12.88 22.75
N PRO A 394 22.34 -12.45 22.69
CA PRO A 394 21.89 -11.38 23.58
C PRO A 394 21.84 -11.92 25.02
N ARG A 395 22.85 -11.58 25.82
CA ARG A 395 22.70 -11.62 27.29
C ARG A 395 21.61 -10.62 27.68
N GLY A 396 20.42 -11.15 27.96
CA GLY A 396 19.40 -10.47 28.74
C GLY A 396 18.27 -9.80 27.95
N ALA A 397 17.06 -9.99 28.51
CA ALA A 397 15.84 -9.22 28.33
C ALA A 397 14.96 -9.50 27.10
N LEU A 398 14.14 -10.54 27.21
CA LEU A 398 12.69 -10.42 27.07
C LEU A 398 12.02 -11.33 28.12
N SER A 399 12.00 -10.91 29.38
CA SER A 399 11.04 -11.44 30.34
C SER A 399 9.67 -10.86 30.00
N THR A 400 8.78 -11.69 29.48
CA THR A 400 7.37 -11.35 29.28
C THR A 400 6.69 -11.23 30.63
N GLY A 401 6.39 -9.99 31.04
CA GLY A 401 5.44 -9.65 32.10
C GLY A 401 4.20 -9.03 31.50
#